data_AF-A0A173SIX8-F1
#
_entry.id   AF-A0A173SIX8-F1
#
_cell.length_a   1.000
_cell.length_b   1.000
_cell.length_c   1.000
_cell.angle_alpha   90.00
_cell.angle_beta   90.00
_cell.angle_gamma   90.00
#
_symmetry.space_group_name_H-M   'P 1'
#
loop_
_entity.id
_entity.type
_entity.pdbx_description
1 polymer ?
#
loop_
_entity_poly.entity_id
_entity_poly.type
_entity_poly.pdbx_seq_one_letter_code
_entity_poly.pdbx_strand_id
1 'polypeptide(L)'
;MCKALEELEERGRQEGRLEGRLQGQIENKLKLIVKKIHKNKSFDQIVDELEEDADVVQPLYDFVLKHIDWGEDEMVQKYLENIE
;
A
#
# COMPACT_ATOMS: atom_id res chain seq x y z
N MET A 1 4.90 35.42 -21.57
CA MET A 1 4.78 34.47 -20.46
C MET A 1 4.78 33.07 -21.03
N CYS A 2 5.78 32.26 -20.68
CA CYS A 2 5.99 30.93 -21.25
C CYS A 2 4.94 29.95 -20.73
N LYS A 3 3.93 29.65 -21.56
CA LYS A 3 2.89 28.63 -21.29
C LYS A 3 3.45 27.24 -20.95
N ALA A 4 4.67 26.93 -21.42
CA ALA A 4 5.30 25.63 -21.22
C ALA A 4 5.72 25.32 -19.76
N LEU A 5 5.95 26.35 -18.92
CA LEU A 5 6.34 26.14 -17.51
C LEU A 5 5.14 25.81 -16.62
N GLU A 6 3.97 26.40 -16.94
CA GLU A 6 2.73 26.21 -16.19
C GLU A 6 2.19 24.78 -16.37
N GLU A 7 2.24 24.23 -17.61
CA GLU A 7 1.83 22.85 -17.91
C GLU A 7 2.71 21.78 -17.24
N LEU A 8 4.01 22.06 -17.03
CA LEU A 8 4.92 21.14 -16.34
C LEU A 8 4.65 21.08 -14.83
N GLU A 9 4.38 22.22 -14.19
CA GLU A 9 4.03 22.27 -12.76
C GLU A 9 2.64 21.67 -12.47
N GLU A 10 1.67 21.85 -13.38
CA GLU A 10 0.35 21.24 -13.23
C GLU A 10 0.35 19.72 -13.40
N ARG A 11 1.24 19.18 -14.25
CA ARG A 11 1.47 17.73 -14.33
C ARG A 11 2.10 17.18 -13.06
N GLY A 12 3.20 17.79 -12.58
CA GLY A 12 3.87 17.35 -11.36
C GLY A 12 2.96 17.34 -10.13
N ARG A 13 2.03 18.30 -10.01
CA ARG A 13 1.03 18.32 -8.92
C ARG A 13 -0.09 17.31 -9.10
N GLN A 14 -0.41 16.89 -10.31
CA GLN A 14 -1.39 15.83 -10.56
C GLN A 14 -0.77 14.45 -10.33
N GLU A 15 0.46 14.25 -10.79
CA GLU A 15 1.26 13.04 -10.58
C GLU A 15 1.49 12.81 -9.08
N GLY A 16 2.00 13.80 -8.34
CA GLY A 16 2.20 13.65 -6.89
C GLY A 16 0.90 13.38 -6.09
N ARG A 17 -0.26 13.84 -6.58
CA ARG A 17 -1.57 13.50 -5.98
C ARG A 17 -2.06 12.10 -6.32
N LEU A 18 -1.72 11.59 -7.50
CA LEU A 18 -2.04 10.21 -7.90
C LEU A 18 -1.13 9.22 -7.19
N GLU A 19 0.17 9.51 -7.14
CA GLU A 19 1.18 8.73 -6.42
C GLU A 19 0.86 8.66 -4.93
N GLY A 20 0.58 9.80 -4.29
CA GLY A 20 0.18 9.82 -2.88
C GLY A 20 -1.13 9.06 -2.59
N ARG A 21 -2.06 9.01 -3.55
CA ARG A 21 -3.28 8.20 -3.42
C ARG A 21 -3.01 6.71 -3.53
N LEU A 22 -2.19 6.29 -4.50
CA LEU A 22 -1.80 4.89 -4.68
C LEU A 22 -1.00 4.38 -3.47
N GLN A 23 -0.02 5.17 -3.02
CA GLN A 23 0.79 4.86 -1.85
C GLN A 23 -0.09 4.76 -0.60
N GLY A 24 -1.03 5.69 -0.40
CA GLY A 24 -1.99 5.63 0.71
C GLY A 24 -2.93 4.42 0.67
N GLN A 25 -3.31 3.95 -0.52
CA GLN A 25 -4.11 2.72 -0.65
C GLN A 25 -3.30 1.48 -0.27
N ILE A 26 -2.06 1.37 -0.74
CA ILE A 26 -1.17 0.24 -0.41
C ILE A 26 -0.87 0.24 1.09
N GLU A 27 -0.50 1.39 1.66
CA GLU A 27 -0.27 1.54 3.10
C GLU A 27 -1.48 1.05 3.91
N ASN A 28 -2.68 1.51 3.56
CA ASN A 28 -3.88 1.17 4.31
C ASN A 28 -4.22 -0.33 4.21
N LYS A 29 -4.09 -0.93 3.02
CA LYS A 29 -4.26 -2.37 2.82
C LYS A 29 -3.28 -3.18 3.67
N LEU A 30 -2.01 -2.80 3.66
CA LEU A 30 -0.97 -3.53 4.40
C LEU A 30 -1.20 -3.41 5.92
N LYS A 31 -1.50 -2.21 6.43
CA LYS A 31 -1.91 -2.01 7.84
C LYS A 31 -3.14 -2.85 8.20
N LEU A 32 -4.14 -2.93 7.33
CA LEU A 32 -5.31 -3.78 7.56
C LEU A 32 -4.91 -5.25 7.68
N ILE A 33 -4.11 -5.78 6.76
CA ILE A 33 -3.64 -7.17 6.76
C ILE A 33 -2.88 -7.47 8.06
N VAL A 34 -1.94 -6.61 8.47
CA VAL A 34 -1.22 -6.75 9.75
C VAL A 34 -2.19 -6.84 10.92
N LYS A 35 -3.18 -5.93 11.00
CA LYS A 35 -4.20 -5.95 12.05
C LYS A 35 -5.05 -7.20 12.03
N LYS A 36 -5.39 -7.73 10.85
CA LYS A 36 -6.19 -8.97 10.74
C LYS A 36 -5.39 -10.19 11.18
N ILE A 37 -4.11 -10.27 10.82
CA ILE A 37 -3.20 -11.36 11.26
C ILE A 37 -3.02 -11.33 12.78
N HIS A 38 -2.82 -10.15 13.37
CA HIS A 38 -2.77 -10.00 14.83
C HIS A 38 -4.06 -10.40 15.54
N LYS A 39 -5.21 -10.25 14.86
CA LYS A 39 -6.52 -10.74 15.31
C LYS A 39 -6.74 -12.24 15.04
N ASN A 40 -5.72 -12.94 14.56
CA ASN A 40 -5.74 -14.36 14.24
C ASN A 40 -6.80 -14.74 13.18
N LYS A 41 -7.07 -13.83 12.24
CA LYS A 41 -7.95 -14.10 11.10
C LYS A 41 -7.23 -14.94 10.05
N SER A 42 -7.97 -15.82 9.38
CA SER A 42 -7.45 -16.61 8.27
C SER A 42 -7.27 -15.75 7.02
N PHE A 43 -6.37 -16.16 6.13
CA PHE A 43 -6.14 -15.51 4.84
C PHE A 43 -7.45 -15.30 4.05
N ASP A 44 -8.30 -16.32 3.96
CA ASP A 44 -9.59 -16.27 3.26
C ASP A 44 -10.51 -15.14 3.79
N GLN A 45 -10.59 -14.97 5.12
CA GLN A 45 -11.35 -13.87 5.72
C GLN A 45 -10.73 -12.50 5.43
N ILE A 46 -9.40 -12.43 5.33
CA ILE A 46 -8.71 -11.18 5.00
C ILE A 46 -9.01 -10.79 3.56
N VAL A 47 -8.93 -11.74 2.63
CA VAL A 47 -9.26 -11.55 1.21
C VAL A 47 -10.71 -11.08 1.06
N ASP A 48 -11.66 -11.75 1.72
CA ASP A 48 -13.08 -11.38 1.72
C ASP A 48 -13.29 -9.96 2.29
N GLU A 49 -12.66 -9.63 3.42
CA GLU A 49 -12.78 -8.30 4.03
C GLU A 49 -12.09 -7.18 3.23
N LEU A 50 -11.06 -7.50 2.44
CA LEU A 50 -10.39 -6.53 1.59
C LEU A 50 -11.10 -6.34 0.25
N GLU A 51 -12.12 -7.17 -0.05
CA GLU A 51 -12.85 -7.20 -1.33
C GLU A 51 -11.90 -7.20 -2.54
N GLU A 52 -10.78 -7.92 -2.43
CA GLU A 52 -9.71 -7.98 -3.42
C GLU A 52 -9.39 -9.42 -3.80
N ASP A 53 -8.75 -9.59 -4.96
CA ASP A 53 -8.30 -10.90 -5.39
C ASP A 53 -7.23 -11.47 -4.45
N ALA A 54 -7.36 -12.77 -4.16
CA ALA A 54 -6.37 -13.50 -3.38
C ALA A 54 -4.96 -13.34 -3.96
N ASP A 55 -4.82 -13.33 -5.29
CA ASP A 55 -3.52 -13.10 -5.96
C ASP A 55 -2.89 -11.74 -5.64
N VAL A 56 -3.70 -10.72 -5.36
CA VAL A 56 -3.22 -9.37 -4.96
C VAL A 56 -2.88 -9.34 -3.48
N VAL A 57 -3.72 -9.97 -2.64
CA VAL A 57 -3.53 -9.99 -1.18
C VAL A 57 -2.41 -10.94 -0.75
N GLN A 58 -2.18 -12.03 -1.47
CA GLN A 58 -1.18 -13.05 -1.14
C GLN A 58 0.25 -12.50 -0.99
N PRO A 59 0.81 -11.71 -1.91
CA PRO A 59 2.15 -11.14 -1.73
C PRO A 59 2.21 -10.19 -0.53
N LEU A 60 1.16 -9.40 -0.28
CA LEU A 60 1.08 -8.52 0.89
C LEU A 60 1.04 -9.35 2.19
N TYR A 61 0.23 -10.40 2.22
CA TYR A 61 0.08 -11.30 3.36
C TYR A 61 1.38 -12.05 3.68
N ASP A 62 2.05 -12.59 2.67
CA ASP A 62 3.33 -13.30 2.82
C ASP A 62 4.44 -12.36 3.31
N PHE A 63 4.47 -11.11 2.81
CA PHE A 63 5.38 -10.08 3.29
C PHE A 63 5.14 -9.78 4.78
N VAL A 64 3.88 -9.59 5.17
CA VAL A 64 3.53 -9.33 6.57
C VAL A 64 3.89 -10.50 7.48
N LEU A 65 3.67 -11.73 7.04
CA LEU A 65 4.02 -12.93 7.81
C LEU A 65 5.52 -13.08 8.02
N LYS A 66 6.32 -12.78 6.99
CA LYS A 66 7.79 -12.79 7.06
C LYS A 66 8.34 -11.73 8.00
N HIS A 67 7.62 -10.61 8.15
CA HIS A 67 8.04 -9.45 8.94
C HIS A 67 7.12 -9.19 10.14
N ILE A 68 6.42 -10.19 10.66
CA ILE A 68 5.37 -9.99 11.68
C ILE A 68 5.88 -9.34 12.98
N ASP A 69 7.17 -9.46 13.26
CA ASP A 69 7.86 -8.80 14.38
C ASP A 69 8.05 -7.28 14.17
N TRP A 70 7.89 -6.76 12.95
CA TRP A 70 8.02 -5.34 12.64
C TRP A 70 6.72 -4.59 12.95
N GLY A 71 6.88 -3.31 13.32
CA GLY A 71 5.74 -2.41 13.48
C GLY A 71 5.02 -2.15 12.15
N GLU A 72 3.72 -1.87 12.22
CA GLU A 72 2.87 -1.56 11.05
C GLU A 72 3.49 -0.50 10.12
N ASP A 73 3.96 0.62 10.68
CA ASP A 73 4.56 1.71 9.90
C ASP A 73 5.91 1.33 9.28
N GLU A 74 6.76 0.59 10.01
CA GLU A 74 8.06 0.16 9.51
C GLU A 74 7.89 -0.83 8.33
N MET A 75 6.92 -1.72 8.45
CA MET A 75 6.57 -2.70 7.42
C MET A 75 6.03 -2.04 6.15
N VAL A 76 5.12 -1.07 6.30
CA VAL A 76 4.62 -0.27 5.17
C VAL A 76 5.75 0.45 4.46
N GLN A 77 6.60 1.15 5.22
CA GLN A 77 7.70 1.92 4.66
C GLN A 77 8.64 1.00 3.87
N LYS A 78 9.01 -0.15 4.43
CA LYS A 78 9.86 -1.14 3.77
C LYS A 78 9.23 -1.76 2.54
N TYR A 79 7.92 -2.01 2.55
CA TYR A 79 7.23 -2.52 1.39
C TYR A 79 7.26 -1.51 0.24
N LEU A 80 6.96 -0.23 0.53
CA LEU A 80 6.99 0.84 -0.46
C LEU A 80 8.40 1.10 -1.01
N GLU A 81 9.43 1.07 -0.16
CA GLU A 81 10.84 1.16 -0.59
C GLU A 81 11.26 0.00 -1.51
N ASN A 82 10.61 -1.17 -1.45
CA ASN A 82 10.90 -2.31 -2.31
C ASN A 82 10.16 -2.27 -3.66
N ILE A 83 9.22 -1.34 -3.86
CA ILE A 83 8.42 -1.21 -5.10
C ILE A 83 9.00 -0.12 -6.03
N GLU A 84 9.82 0.80 -5.51
CA GLU A 84 10.65 1.75 -6.30
C GLU A 84 11.89 1.07 -6.92
#